data_AF-A0A439HSY8-F1
#
_entry.id   AF-A0A439HSY8-F1
#
_cell.length_a   1.000
_cell.length_b   1.000
_cell.length_c   1.000
_cell.angle_alpha   90.00
_cell.angle_beta   90.00
_cell.angle_gamma   90.00
#
_symmetry.space_group_name_H-M   'P 1'
#
loop_
_entity.id
_entity.type
_entity.pdbx_description
1 polymer ?
#
loop_
_entity_poly.entity_id
_entity_poly.type
_entity_poly.pdbx_seq_one_letter_code
_entity_poly.pdbx_strand_id
1 'polypeptide(L)'
;LITERGRPRMIVSDNGSEFTSNAILAWADQSRVEWHYIAPGKPMQNGFIESFNGRLRDELLNETLFTSLAQARVAIALWHA
;
A
#
# COMPACT_ATOMS: atom_id res chain seq x y z
N LEU A 1 -11.30 -4.41 -4.35
CA LEU A 1 -10.02 -4.25 -5.07
C LEU A 1 -9.81 -5.24 -6.21
N ILE A 2 -9.44 -6.51 -6.01
CA ILE A 2 -9.24 -7.45 -7.15
C ILE A 2 -10.51 -7.60 -7.99
N THR A 3 -11.68 -7.73 -7.35
CA THR A 3 -12.97 -7.80 -8.02
C THR A 3 -13.32 -6.54 -8.81
N GLU A 4 -12.86 -5.37 -8.37
CA GLU A 4 -13.24 -4.06 -8.94
C GLU A 4 -12.24 -3.55 -9.97
N ARG A 5 -10.93 -3.77 -9.73
CA ARG A 5 -9.81 -3.23 -10.52
C ARG A 5 -9.05 -4.31 -11.29
N GLY A 6 -9.47 -5.56 -11.15
CA GLY A 6 -8.74 -6.71 -11.70
C GLY A 6 -7.57 -7.14 -10.81
N ARG A 7 -7.09 -8.34 -11.10
CA ARG A 7 -5.95 -8.94 -10.41
C ARG A 7 -4.64 -8.34 -10.93
N PRO A 8 -3.71 -7.88 -10.07
CA PRO A 8 -2.41 -7.44 -10.53
C PRO A 8 -1.57 -8.63 -11.02
N ARG A 9 -0.65 -8.36 -11.94
CA ARG A 9 0.36 -9.34 -12.33
C ARG A 9 1.37 -9.57 -11.20
N MET A 10 1.80 -8.49 -10.56
CA MET A 10 2.84 -8.51 -9.54
C MET A 10 2.54 -7.49 -8.44
N ILE A 11 2.92 -7.81 -7.21
CA ILE A 11 3.00 -6.89 -6.08
C ILE A 11 4.48 -6.69 -5.72
N VAL A 12 4.86 -5.45 -5.44
CA VAL A 12 6.18 -5.07 -4.96
C VAL A 12 6.07 -4.61 -3.51
N SER A 13 6.90 -5.14 -2.61
CA SER A 13 6.93 -4.74 -1.19
C SER A 13 8.35 -4.69 -0.63
N ASP A 14 8.50 -4.10 0.54
CA ASP A 14 9.71 -4.27 1.33
C ASP A 14 9.80 -5.69 1.95
N ASN A 15 10.88 -5.94 2.68
CA ASN A 15 11.15 -7.21 3.35
C ASN A 15 10.55 -7.27 4.77
N GLY A 16 9.49 -6.50 5.05
CA GLY A 16 8.76 -6.55 6.31
C GLY A 16 8.31 -7.98 6.63
N SER A 17 8.35 -8.35 7.91
CA SER A 17 7.95 -9.68 8.38
C SER A 17 6.48 -10.01 8.05
N GLU A 18 5.65 -8.98 7.94
CA GLU A 18 4.26 -9.04 7.52
C GLU A 18 4.11 -9.51 6.06
N PHE A 19 5.02 -9.10 5.17
CA PHE A 19 5.00 -9.42 3.75
C PHE A 19 5.78 -10.68 3.39
N THR A 20 6.64 -11.17 4.30
CA THR A 20 7.43 -12.40 4.14
C THR A 20 6.83 -13.60 4.88
N SER A 21 5.63 -13.43 5.45
CA SER A 21 4.93 -14.49 6.18
C SER A 21 4.39 -15.60 5.26
N ASN A 22 4.29 -16.83 5.80
CA ASN A 22 3.71 -17.97 5.07
C ASN A 22 2.28 -17.71 4.57
N ALA A 23 1.51 -16.89 5.30
CA ALA A 23 0.15 -16.53 4.89
C ALA A 23 0.14 -15.71 3.60
N ILE A 24 1.06 -14.74 3.46
CA ILE A 24 1.20 -13.94 2.23
C ILE A 24 1.68 -14.80 1.07
N LEU A 25 2.68 -15.67 1.29
CA LEU A 25 3.18 -16.57 0.26
C LEU A 25 2.08 -17.52 -0.25
N ALA A 26 1.30 -18.11 0.66
CA ALA A 26 0.18 -18.97 0.30
C ALA A 26 -0.90 -18.21 -0.48
N TRP A 27 -1.22 -16.99 -0.07
CA TRP A 27 -2.19 -16.15 -0.78
C TRP A 27 -1.71 -15.77 -2.18
N ALA A 28 -0.43 -15.42 -2.33
CA ALA A 28 0.16 -15.04 -3.61
C ALA A 28 0.12 -16.21 -4.61
N ASP A 29 0.46 -17.42 -4.17
CA ASP A 29 0.38 -18.63 -4.98
C ASP A 29 -1.06 -18.95 -5.41
N GLN A 30 -2.00 -18.96 -4.47
CA GLN A 30 -3.43 -19.21 -4.74
C GLN A 30 -4.02 -18.16 -5.68
N SER A 31 -3.65 -16.90 -5.49
CA SER A 31 -4.11 -15.79 -6.31
C SER A 31 -3.37 -15.71 -7.64
N ARG A 32 -2.29 -16.48 -7.86
CA ARG A 32 -1.42 -16.39 -9.05
C ARG A 32 -0.86 -14.98 -9.28
N VAL A 33 -0.54 -14.29 -8.19
CA VAL A 33 0.08 -12.95 -8.21
C VAL A 33 1.56 -13.12 -7.89
N GLU A 34 2.43 -12.60 -8.77
CA GLU A 34 3.88 -12.60 -8.51
C GLU A 34 4.19 -11.65 -7.34
N TRP A 35 5.14 -11.99 -6.49
CA TRP A 35 5.58 -11.13 -5.40
C TRP A 35 7.08 -10.80 -5.54
N HIS A 36 7.42 -9.52 -5.55
CA HIS A 36 8.78 -9.05 -5.69
C HIS A 36 9.19 -8.19 -4.49
N TYR A 37 10.16 -8.65 -3.74
CA TYR A 37 10.73 -7.90 -2.63
C TYR A 37 11.78 -6.92 -3.14
N ILE A 38 11.76 -5.68 -2.64
CA ILE A 38 12.81 -4.71 -2.96
C ILE A 38 14.16 -5.23 -2.45
N ALA A 39 15.22 -4.91 -3.18
CA ALA A 39 16.57 -5.22 -2.76
C ALA A 39 16.98 -4.36 -1.55
N PRO A 40 17.66 -4.94 -0.54
CA PRO A 40 18.24 -4.17 0.56
C PRO A 40 19.11 -3.02 0.05
N GLY A 41 18.93 -1.83 0.61
CA GLY A 41 19.70 -0.64 0.22
C GLY A 41 19.35 -0.06 -1.16
N LYS A 42 18.20 -0.44 -1.75
CA LYS A 42 17.71 0.13 -3.02
C LYS A 42 16.43 0.97 -2.83
N PRO A 43 16.52 2.16 -2.22
CA PRO A 43 15.34 2.98 -1.91
C PRO A 43 14.52 3.37 -3.14
N MET A 44 15.16 3.49 -4.31
CA MET A 44 14.47 3.82 -5.57
C MET A 44 13.41 2.78 -5.98
N GLN A 45 13.55 1.52 -5.56
CA GLN A 45 12.55 0.48 -5.84
C GLN A 45 11.26 0.68 -5.03
N ASN A 46 11.31 1.43 -3.93
CA ASN A 46 10.14 1.81 -3.13
C ASN A 46 9.62 3.22 -3.43
N GLY A 47 10.24 3.92 -4.39
CA GLY A 47 10.00 5.36 -4.59
C GLY A 47 8.55 5.73 -4.88
N PHE A 48 7.80 4.85 -5.55
CA PHE A 48 6.39 5.10 -5.85
C PHE A 48 5.52 5.17 -4.58
N ILE A 49 5.61 4.16 -3.71
CA ILE A 49 4.78 4.12 -2.50
C ILE A 49 5.25 5.15 -1.48
N GLU A 50 6.55 5.43 -1.39
CA GLU A 50 7.08 6.50 -0.54
C GLU A 50 6.60 7.87 -0.99
N SER A 51 6.61 8.16 -2.30
CA SER A 51 6.08 9.41 -2.83
C SER A 51 4.58 9.54 -2.58
N PHE A 52 3.81 8.46 -2.76
CA PHE A 52 2.38 8.45 -2.43
C PHE A 52 2.13 8.72 -0.95
N ASN A 53 2.87 8.05 -0.05
CA ASN A 53 2.73 8.22 1.39
C ASN A 53 3.14 9.61 1.85
N GLY A 54 4.21 10.18 1.26
CA GLY A 54 4.62 11.56 1.50
C GLY A 54 3.51 12.54 1.13
N ARG A 55 2.97 12.40 -0.09
CA ARG A 55 1.88 13.25 -0.57
C ARG A 55 0.62 13.14 0.29
N LEU A 56 0.22 11.93 0.67
CA LEU A 56 -0.92 11.71 1.57
C LEU A 56 -0.72 12.39 2.93
N ARG A 57 0.51 12.36 3.47
CA ARG A 57 0.82 13.05 4.73
C ARG A 57 0.72 14.55 4.57
N ASP A 58 1.40 15.09 3.56
CA ASP A 58 1.55 16.53 3.36
C ASP A 58 0.23 17.20 2.94
N GLU A 59 -0.60 16.53 2.14
CA GLU A 59 -1.84 17.11 1.63
C GLU A 59 -3.06 16.85 2.51
N LEU A 60 -3.02 15.85 3.41
CA LEU A 60 -4.20 15.44 4.16
C LEU A 60 -3.93 15.19 5.64
N LEU A 61 -3.04 14.24 5.96
CA LEU A 61 -2.92 13.76 7.34
C LEU A 61 -2.32 14.80 8.29
N ASN A 62 -1.39 15.62 7.82
CA ASN A 62 -0.76 16.67 8.63
C ASN A 62 -1.64 17.93 8.71
N GLU A 63 -2.46 18.19 7.69
CA GLU A 63 -3.30 19.39 7.60
C GLU A 63 -4.66 19.25 8.29
N THR A 64 -5.05 18.02 8.67
CA THR A 64 -6.40 17.75 9.19
C THR A 64 -6.36 17.12 10.58
N LEU A 65 -7.01 17.77 11.56
CA LEU A 65 -7.33 17.13 12.83
C LEU A 65 -8.55 16.23 12.70
N PHE A 66 -8.37 14.94 12.94
CA PHE A 66 -9.46 13.96 12.94
C PHE A 66 -10.00 13.76 14.36
N THR A 67 -11.30 13.92 14.52
CA THR A 67 -12.01 13.73 15.80
C THR A 67 -12.67 12.36 15.90
N SER A 68 -12.78 11.63 14.78
CA SER A 68 -13.32 10.27 14.73
C SER A 68 -12.82 9.48 13.53
N LEU A 69 -12.89 8.15 13.62
CA LEU A 69 -12.59 7.26 12.49
C LEU A 69 -13.55 7.48 11.31
N ALA A 70 -14.82 7.82 11.58
CA ALA A 70 -15.80 8.11 10.54
C ALA A 70 -15.40 9.34 9.72
N GLN A 71 -14.98 10.41 10.40
CA GLN A 71 -14.45 11.61 9.74
C GLN A 71 -13.22 11.29 8.89
N ALA A 72 -12.26 10.53 9.42
CA ALA A 72 -11.06 10.15 8.69
C ALA A 72 -11.39 9.36 7.40
N ARG A 73 -12.34 8.42 7.46
CA ARG A 73 -12.75 7.64 6.28
C ARG A 73 -13.33 8.52 5.18
N VAL A 74 -14.19 9.49 5.54
CA VAL A 74 -14.76 10.44 4.56
C VAL A 74 -13.67 11.32 3.95
N ALA A 75 -12.79 11.87 4.77
CA ALA A 75 -11.71 12.74 4.30
C ALA A 75 -10.74 12.01 3.35
N ILE A 76 -10.34 10.77 3.68
CA ILE A 76 -9.50 9.94 2.81
C ILE A 76 -10.21 9.61 1.50
N ALA A 77 -11.52 9.30 1.54
CA ALA A 77 -12.29 9.01 0.33
C ALA A 77 -12.37 10.23 -0.59
N LEU A 78 -12.51 11.44 -0.03
CA LEU A 78 -12.52 12.70 -0.79
C LEU A 78 -11.14 13.05 -1.36
N TRP A 79 -10.05 12.80 -0.63
CA TRP A 79 -8.70 13.05 -1.14
C TRP A 79 -8.31 12.13 -2.30
N HIS A 80 -8.83 10.90 -2.31
CA HIS A 80 -8.56 9.92 -3.37
C HIS A 80 -9.49 10.05 -4.59
N ALA A 81 -10.66 10.70 -4.47
CA ALA A 81 -11.67 10.82 -5.53
C ALA A 81 -11.21 11.71 -6.68
#